data_AF-A0A2E3ARD0-F1
#
_entry.id   AF-A0A2E3ARD0-F1
#
_cell.length_a   1.000
_cell.length_b   1.000
_cell.length_c   1.000
_cell.angle_alpha   90.00
_cell.angle_beta   90.00
_cell.angle_gamma   90.00
#
_symmetry.space_group_name_H-M   'P 1'
#
loop_
_entity.id
_entity.type
_entity.pdbx_description
1 polymer ?
#
loop_
_entity_poly.entity_id
_entity_poly.type
_entity_poly.pdbx_seq_one_letter_code
_entity_poly.pdbx_strand_id
1 'polypeptide(L)'
;MDTMTTLRQILRAGTADSHARVDDLISQHDLTRPDGLAAFLSINHLAYSWLAGTLRPYAGFTAPPLPLADIEGDLATLGMPAPVWRNAPAIKTNHPVGLIYVVAGSRLGGTVLHKRWRKGEDPHVQRAGRFLNQMTDRSCWTAFLEQVSAAYIGQPERNEIVASANACFSVFEAACREMTKETAYGPPQPRD
;
A
#
# COMPACT_ATOMS: atom_id res chain seq x y z
N MET A 1 -28.91 -20.44 12.64
CA MET A 1 -27.88 -19.70 13.39
C MET A 1 -27.27 -18.71 12.42
N ASP A 2 -27.72 -17.45 12.46
CA ASP A 2 -27.11 -16.40 11.64
C ASP A 2 -25.65 -16.26 12.06
N THR A 3 -24.75 -16.52 11.12
CA THR A 3 -23.32 -16.31 11.35
C THR A 3 -23.13 -14.80 11.45
N MET A 4 -22.96 -14.27 12.66
CA MET A 4 -22.66 -12.85 12.85
C MET A 4 -21.44 -12.49 11.99
N THR A 5 -21.68 -11.73 10.92
CA THR A 5 -20.62 -11.36 9.99
C THR A 5 -19.66 -10.43 10.72
N THR A 6 -18.40 -10.86 10.83
CA THR A 6 -17.34 -10.09 11.49
C THR A 6 -16.95 -8.88 10.64
N LEU A 7 -16.45 -7.81 11.26
CA LEU A 7 -15.97 -6.64 10.52
C LEU A 7 -14.88 -7.03 9.49
N ARG A 8 -14.03 -8.01 9.80
CA ARG A 8 -13.05 -8.55 8.84
C ARG A 8 -13.72 -9.08 7.56
N GLN A 9 -14.81 -9.85 7.69
CA GLN A 9 -15.54 -10.39 6.54
C GLN A 9 -16.19 -9.27 5.74
N ILE A 10 -16.78 -8.28 6.41
CA ILE A 10 -17.37 -7.09 5.78
C ILE A 10 -16.31 -6.30 5.00
N LEU A 11 -15.16 -6.03 5.62
CA LEU A 11 -14.03 -5.34 4.98
C LEU A 11 -13.54 -6.10 3.76
N ARG A 12 -13.30 -7.41 3.88
CA ARG A 12 -12.84 -8.24 2.77
C ARG A 12 -13.82 -8.23 1.60
N ALA A 13 -15.11 -8.43 1.87
CA ALA A 13 -16.12 -8.44 0.81
C ALA A 13 -16.29 -7.04 0.20
N GLY A 14 -16.44 -6.01 1.04
CA GLY A 14 -16.70 -4.64 0.61
C GLY A 14 -15.53 -3.93 -0.05
N THR A 15 -14.32 -4.50 -0.02
CA THR A 15 -13.13 -3.93 -0.67
C THR A 15 -12.52 -4.83 -1.75
N ALA A 16 -13.13 -5.99 -2.04
CA ALA A 16 -12.59 -6.99 -2.96
C ALA A 16 -12.27 -6.41 -4.35
N ASP A 17 -13.19 -5.65 -4.94
CA ASP A 17 -13.00 -5.06 -6.27
C ASP A 17 -11.89 -4.00 -6.28
N SER A 18 -11.83 -3.17 -5.23
CA SER A 18 -10.79 -2.13 -5.09
C SER A 18 -9.41 -2.74 -4.88
N HIS A 19 -9.33 -3.81 -4.09
CA HIS A 19 -8.11 -4.59 -3.93
C HIS A 19 -7.66 -5.20 -5.27
N ALA A 20 -8.56 -5.85 -6.00
CA ALA A 20 -8.26 -6.47 -7.29
C ALA A 20 -7.71 -5.45 -8.30
N ARG A 21 -8.35 -4.26 -8.42
CA ARG A 21 -7.86 -3.19 -9.31
C ARG A 21 -6.45 -2.72 -8.96
N VAL A 22 -6.14 -2.54 -7.68
CA VAL A 22 -4.79 -2.13 -7.25
C VAL A 22 -3.78 -3.24 -7.52
N ASP A 23 -4.13 -4.51 -7.27
CA ASP A 23 -3.26 -5.66 -7.55
C ASP A 23 -2.95 -5.79 -9.04
N ASP A 24 -3.95 -5.59 -9.91
CA ASP A 24 -3.80 -5.60 -11.37
C ASP A 24 -2.90 -4.46 -11.86
N LEU A 25 -3.03 -3.26 -11.29
CA LEU A 25 -2.17 -2.12 -11.61
C LEU A 25 -0.72 -2.36 -11.16
N ILE A 26 -0.52 -2.82 -9.93
CA ILE A 26 0.81 -3.08 -9.38
C ILE A 26 1.50 -4.24 -10.11
N SER A 27 0.76 -5.27 -10.50
CA SER A 27 1.31 -6.45 -11.19
C SER A 27 1.87 -6.17 -12.58
N GLN A 28 1.61 -4.99 -13.15
CA GLN A 28 2.22 -4.54 -14.41
C GLN A 28 3.71 -4.20 -14.27
N HIS A 29 4.19 -4.00 -13.04
CA HIS A 29 5.58 -3.63 -12.77
C HIS A 29 6.44 -4.88 -12.49
N ASP A 30 7.48 -5.06 -13.30
CA ASP A 30 8.45 -6.13 -13.09
C ASP A 30 9.44 -5.78 -11.98
N LEU A 31 9.22 -6.34 -10.79
CA LEU A 31 10.07 -6.12 -9.62
C LEU A 31 11.50 -6.67 -9.76
N THR A 32 11.78 -7.45 -10.81
CA THR A 32 13.14 -7.96 -11.09
C THR A 32 14.00 -6.96 -11.86
N ARG A 33 13.41 -5.86 -12.34
CA ARG A 33 14.09 -4.81 -13.10
C ARG A 33 14.12 -3.48 -12.34
N PRO A 34 15.16 -2.65 -12.52
CA PRO A 34 15.28 -1.36 -11.82
C PRO A 34 14.07 -0.44 -12.01
N ASP A 35 13.55 -0.34 -13.24
CA ASP A 35 12.41 0.51 -13.59
C ASP A 35 11.10 0.03 -12.96
N GLY A 36 10.83 -1.27 -13.01
CA GLY A 36 9.64 -1.84 -12.39
C GLY A 36 9.68 -1.77 -10.86
N LEU A 37 10.84 -2.03 -10.25
CA LEU A 37 11.01 -1.86 -8.80
C LEU A 37 10.88 -0.40 -8.36
N ALA A 38 11.50 0.54 -9.10
CA ALA A 38 11.37 1.96 -8.81
C ALA A 38 9.90 2.42 -8.89
N ALA A 39 9.17 2.04 -9.94
CA ALA A 39 7.75 2.37 -10.07
C ALA A 39 6.92 1.84 -8.89
N PHE A 40 7.14 0.58 -8.49
CA PHE A 40 6.49 -0.01 -7.32
C PHE A 40 6.80 0.77 -6.03
N LEU A 41 8.07 1.11 -5.80
CA LEU A 41 8.50 1.89 -4.63
C LEU A 41 7.88 3.29 -4.64
N SER A 42 7.87 3.98 -5.78
CA SER A 42 7.28 5.30 -5.94
C SER A 42 5.77 5.31 -5.68
N ILE A 43 5.03 4.30 -6.16
CA ILE A 43 3.58 4.16 -5.89
C ILE A 43 3.33 4.03 -4.38
N ASN A 44 4.11 3.18 -3.69
CA ASN A 44 3.98 3.00 -2.25
C ASN A 44 4.40 4.26 -1.49
N HIS A 45 5.45 4.95 -1.93
CA HIS A 45 5.91 6.22 -1.34
C HIS A 45 4.80 7.28 -1.37
N LEU A 46 4.18 7.49 -2.54
CA LEU A 46 3.08 8.45 -2.70
C LEU A 46 1.89 8.10 -1.80
N ALA A 47 1.46 6.84 -1.80
CA ALA A 47 0.34 6.39 -0.97
C ALA A 47 0.64 6.51 0.54
N TYR A 48 1.84 6.13 0.97
CA TYR A 48 2.27 6.24 2.37
C TYR A 48 2.51 7.67 2.81
N SER A 49 2.97 8.55 1.93
CA SER A 49 3.09 9.99 2.21
C SER A 49 1.71 10.62 2.45
N TRP A 50 0.71 10.24 1.63
CA TRP A 50 -0.68 10.65 1.85
C TRP A 50 -1.23 10.11 3.18
N LEU A 51 -0.96 8.83 3.50
CA LEU A 51 -1.35 8.21 4.76
C LEU A 51 -0.68 8.87 5.97
N ALA A 52 0.59 9.26 5.89
CA ALA A 52 1.29 9.94 6.98
C ALA A 52 0.63 11.29 7.35
N GLY A 53 0.11 12.02 6.36
CA GLY A 53 -0.64 13.26 6.58
C GLY A 53 -2.08 13.06 7.07
N THR A 54 -2.67 11.88 6.82
CA THR A 54 -4.12 11.65 6.97
C THR A 54 -4.48 10.71 8.12
N LEU A 55 -3.68 9.67 8.36
CA LEU A 55 -3.94 8.70 9.41
C LEU A 55 -3.89 9.40 10.78
N ARG A 56 -4.93 9.16 11.59
CA ARG A 56 -5.02 9.65 12.96
C ARG A 56 -5.06 8.46 13.92
N PRO A 57 -4.54 8.60 15.15
CA PRO A 57 -4.71 7.57 16.17
C PRO A 57 -6.19 7.21 16.38
N TYR A 58 -6.46 5.94 16.66
CA TYR A 58 -7.80 5.47 16.98
C TYR A 58 -7.72 4.50 18.15
N ALA A 59 -8.54 4.73 19.18
CA ALA A 59 -8.46 3.97 20.42
C ALA A 59 -8.69 2.47 20.17
N GLY A 60 -7.84 1.64 20.77
CA GLY A 60 -7.89 0.18 20.59
C GLY A 60 -7.27 -0.34 19.29
N PHE A 61 -6.72 0.53 18.44
CA PHE A 61 -6.07 0.14 17.18
C PHE A 61 -4.64 0.67 17.09
N THR A 62 -3.72 -0.18 16.62
CA THR A 62 -2.33 0.18 16.39
C THR A 62 -2.15 0.60 14.94
N ALA A 63 -1.62 1.81 14.72
CA ALA A 63 -1.24 2.23 13.38
C ALA A 63 -0.04 1.39 12.88
N PRO A 64 -0.11 0.79 11.68
CA PRO A 64 1.01 0.06 11.10
C PRO A 64 2.12 1.04 10.70
N PRO A 65 3.39 0.60 10.69
CA PRO A 65 4.49 1.44 10.25
C PRO A 65 4.33 1.80 8.76
N LEU A 66 4.66 3.05 8.44
CA LEU A 66 4.77 3.58 7.09
C LEU A 66 6.27 3.77 6.79
N PRO A 67 6.96 2.78 6.21
CA PRO A 67 8.43 2.76 6.11
C PRO A 67 8.94 3.65 4.97
N LEU A 68 8.59 4.94 5.00
CA LEU A 68 8.97 5.93 3.98
C LEU A 68 10.49 6.02 3.82
N ALA A 69 11.24 6.02 4.93
CA ALA A 69 12.70 6.09 4.90
C ALA A 69 13.34 4.86 4.20
N ASP A 70 12.78 3.66 4.37
CA ASP A 70 13.28 2.47 3.69
C ASP A 70 12.98 2.52 2.19
N ILE A 71 11.78 3.00 1.82
CA ILE A 71 11.39 3.20 0.42
C ILE A 71 12.31 4.24 -0.24
N GLU A 72 12.57 5.36 0.44
CA GLU A 72 13.47 6.42 -0.04
C GLU A 72 14.91 5.92 -0.19
N GLY A 73 15.41 5.12 0.76
CA GLY A 73 16.72 4.50 0.67
C GLY A 73 16.85 3.51 -0.49
N ASP A 74 15.78 2.76 -0.79
CA ASP A 74 15.72 1.85 -1.93
C ASP A 74 15.66 2.62 -3.26
N LEU A 75 14.84 3.68 -3.35
CA LEU A 75 14.82 4.58 -4.52
C LEU A 75 16.19 5.23 -4.77
N ALA A 76 16.85 5.72 -3.73
CA ALA A 76 18.20 6.27 -3.83
C ALA A 76 19.22 5.23 -4.32
N THR A 77 19.07 3.96 -3.92
CA THR A 77 19.92 2.85 -4.40
C THR A 77 19.75 2.59 -5.90
N LEU A 78 18.54 2.83 -6.42
CA LEU A 78 18.20 2.74 -7.84
C LEU A 78 18.51 4.04 -8.60
N GLY A 79 19.06 5.07 -7.95
CA GLY A 79 19.33 6.37 -8.57
C GLY A 79 18.08 7.20 -8.85
N MET A 80 16.96 6.87 -8.23
CA MET A 80 15.67 7.53 -8.43
C MET A 80 15.33 8.46 -7.27
N PRO A 81 14.78 9.66 -7.53
CA PRO A 81 14.32 10.55 -6.46
C PRO A 81 13.01 10.02 -5.84
N ALA A 82 12.74 10.43 -4.60
CA ALA A 82 11.43 10.23 -3.99
C ALA A 82 10.37 11.07 -4.73
N PRO A 83 9.25 10.46 -5.17
CA PRO A 83 8.21 11.21 -5.87
C PRO A 83 7.45 12.12 -4.91
N VAL A 84 6.84 13.16 -5.45
CA VAL A 84 5.92 14.04 -4.70
C VAL A 84 4.64 14.16 -5.50
N TRP A 85 3.50 14.13 -4.81
CA TRP A 85 2.20 14.35 -5.45
C TRP A 85 2.17 15.71 -6.15
N ARG A 86 1.86 15.70 -7.45
CA ARG A 86 1.49 16.91 -8.19
C ARG A 86 0.11 17.39 -7.75
N ASN A 87 -0.84 16.45 -7.66
CA ASN A 87 -2.19 16.69 -7.17
C ASN A 87 -2.63 15.53 -6.29
N ALA A 88 -2.43 15.66 -4.98
CA ALA A 88 -2.82 14.61 -4.03
C ALA A 88 -4.35 14.41 -4.04
N PRO A 89 -4.85 13.17 -3.94
CA PRO A 89 -6.29 12.90 -3.87
C PRO A 89 -6.96 13.59 -2.68
N ALA A 90 -7.99 14.39 -2.93
CA ALA A 90 -8.81 15.04 -1.90
C ALA A 90 -9.89 14.09 -1.36
N ILE A 91 -9.45 13.08 -0.61
CA ILE A 91 -10.33 12.07 -0.01
C ILE A 91 -10.88 12.55 1.33
N LYS A 92 -12.22 12.64 1.43
CA LYS A 92 -12.92 13.07 2.66
C LYS A 92 -13.23 11.91 3.62
N THR A 93 -13.35 10.69 3.12
CA THR A 93 -13.66 9.51 3.93
C THR A 93 -12.38 8.82 4.35
N ASN A 94 -11.99 8.95 5.62
CA ASN A 94 -10.69 8.54 6.11
C ASN A 94 -10.72 7.96 7.53
N HIS A 95 -11.79 7.25 7.90
CA HIS A 95 -11.90 6.55 9.17
C HIS A 95 -10.64 5.69 9.45
N PRO A 96 -9.90 5.90 10.56
CA PRO A 96 -8.57 5.31 10.75
C PRO A 96 -8.53 3.78 10.64
N VAL A 97 -9.53 3.07 11.19
CA VAL A 97 -9.60 1.59 11.12
C VAL A 97 -9.60 1.08 9.68
N GLY A 98 -10.26 1.77 8.75
CA GLY A 98 -10.27 1.41 7.33
C GLY A 98 -8.90 1.60 6.67
N LEU A 99 -8.19 2.67 7.01
CA LEU A 99 -6.84 2.93 6.53
C LEU A 99 -5.83 1.90 7.09
N ILE A 100 -5.92 1.61 8.40
CA ILE A 100 -5.13 0.59 9.09
C ILE A 100 -5.35 -0.78 8.44
N TYR A 101 -6.60 -1.15 8.14
CA TYR A 101 -6.93 -2.40 7.46
C TYR A 101 -6.16 -2.56 6.15
N VAL A 102 -6.14 -1.54 5.30
CA VAL A 102 -5.47 -1.60 3.99
C VAL A 102 -3.95 -1.76 4.14
N VAL A 103 -3.33 -0.97 5.02
CA VAL A 103 -1.87 -1.02 5.22
C VAL A 103 -1.43 -2.29 5.94
N ALA A 104 -2.19 -2.77 6.93
CA ALA A 104 -1.91 -4.04 7.58
C ALA A 104 -2.14 -5.22 6.61
N GLY A 105 -3.19 -5.15 5.79
CA GLY A 105 -3.54 -6.15 4.79
C GLY A 105 -2.53 -6.29 3.66
N SER A 106 -1.85 -5.20 3.26
CA SER A 106 -0.83 -5.24 2.20
C SER A 106 0.34 -6.19 2.51
N ARG A 107 0.61 -6.44 3.80
CA ARG A 107 1.62 -7.41 4.27
C ARG A 107 1.31 -8.86 3.90
N LEU A 108 0.04 -9.18 3.61
CA LEU A 108 -0.36 -10.53 3.16
C LEU A 108 0.21 -10.85 1.77
N GLY A 109 0.21 -9.87 0.86
CA GLY A 109 0.81 -9.97 -0.47
C GLY A 109 2.34 -9.82 -0.45
N GLY A 110 2.89 -9.20 0.61
CA GLY A 110 4.31 -8.89 0.75
C GLY A 110 5.24 -10.10 0.57
N THR A 111 4.88 -11.28 1.07
CA THR A 111 5.69 -12.51 0.88
C THR A 111 5.79 -12.92 -0.59
N VAL A 112 4.73 -12.73 -1.37
CA VAL A 112 4.72 -13.07 -2.81
C VAL A 112 5.57 -12.06 -3.57
N LEU A 113 5.41 -10.77 -3.28
CA LEU A 113 6.20 -9.69 -3.89
C LEU A 113 7.69 -9.84 -3.59
N HIS A 114 8.04 -10.15 -2.34
CA HIS A 114 9.42 -10.43 -1.92
C HIS A 114 10.04 -11.59 -2.72
N LYS A 115 9.31 -12.71 -2.85
CA LYS A 115 9.75 -13.85 -3.64
C LYS A 115 9.92 -13.52 -5.13
N ARG A 116 9.06 -12.67 -5.70
CA ARG A 116 9.19 -12.21 -7.10
C ARG A 116 10.44 -11.37 -7.27
N TRP A 117 10.62 -10.35 -6.43
CA TRP A 117 11.81 -9.48 -6.43
C TRP A 117 13.12 -10.25 -6.29
N ARG A 118 13.17 -11.25 -5.38
CA ARG A 118 14.36 -12.10 -5.16
C ARG A 118 14.82 -12.90 -6.39
N LYS A 119 14.01 -12.99 -7.45
CA LYS A 119 14.40 -13.62 -8.72
C LYS A 119 15.21 -12.68 -9.62
N GLY A 120 15.29 -11.39 -9.30
CA GLY A 120 16.11 -10.44 -10.04
C GLY A 120 17.60 -10.67 -9.83
N GLU A 121 18.36 -10.57 -10.91
CA GLU A 121 19.82 -10.73 -10.92
C GLU A 121 20.56 -9.38 -10.97
N ASP A 122 19.83 -8.28 -11.24
CA ASP A 122 20.40 -6.94 -11.26
C ASP A 122 20.93 -6.55 -9.86
N PRO A 123 22.22 -6.17 -9.74
CA PRO A 123 22.83 -5.85 -8.45
C PRO A 123 22.20 -4.65 -7.73
N HIS A 124 21.71 -3.64 -8.47
CA HIS A 124 21.02 -2.49 -7.89
C HIS A 124 19.65 -2.89 -7.35
N VAL A 125 18.91 -3.71 -8.08
CA VAL A 125 17.63 -4.30 -7.63
C VAL A 125 17.82 -5.11 -6.37
N GLN A 126 18.83 -5.98 -6.31
CA GLN A 126 19.11 -6.81 -5.13
C GLN A 126 19.50 -6.00 -3.89
N ARG A 127 20.13 -4.84 -4.08
CA ARG A 127 20.48 -3.91 -2.99
C ARG A 127 19.29 -3.06 -2.52
N ALA A 128 18.32 -2.81 -3.39
CA ALA A 128 17.11 -2.01 -3.12
C ALA A 128 15.97 -2.86 -2.52
N GLY A 129 16.27 -3.58 -1.42
CA GLY A 129 15.36 -4.57 -0.83
C GLY A 129 14.77 -4.22 0.54
N ARG A 130 15.07 -3.06 1.12
CA ARG A 130 14.69 -2.74 2.51
C ARG A 130 13.18 -2.81 2.71
N PHE A 131 12.42 -2.17 1.83
CA PHE A 131 10.97 -2.13 1.92
C PHE A 131 10.34 -3.51 1.72
N LEU A 132 10.76 -4.25 0.68
CA LEU A 132 10.21 -5.58 0.39
C LEU A 132 10.56 -6.61 1.46
N ASN A 133 11.72 -6.50 2.11
CA ASN A 133 12.07 -7.33 3.26
C ASN A 133 11.09 -7.08 4.42
N GLN A 134 10.80 -5.81 4.74
CA GLN A 134 9.83 -5.48 5.78
C GLN A 134 8.39 -5.90 5.46
N MET A 135 8.00 -5.91 4.18
CA MET A 135 6.69 -6.40 3.74
C MET A 135 6.44 -7.88 4.08
N THR A 136 7.46 -8.63 4.47
CA THR A 136 7.31 -10.02 4.92
C THR A 136 6.83 -10.15 6.37
N ASP A 137 6.94 -9.09 7.19
CA ASP A 137 6.41 -9.08 8.55
C ASP A 137 4.89 -8.93 8.57
N ARG A 138 4.23 -9.88 9.23
CA ARG A 138 2.77 -9.98 9.36
C ARG A 138 2.26 -9.55 10.74
N SER A 139 3.13 -9.11 11.64
CA SER A 139 2.79 -8.68 13.01
C SER A 139 1.61 -7.70 13.04
N CYS A 140 1.64 -6.69 12.17
CA CYS A 140 0.59 -5.67 12.07
C CYS A 140 -0.77 -6.25 11.65
N TRP A 141 -0.77 -7.26 10.77
CA TRP A 141 -2.00 -7.92 10.37
C TRP A 141 -2.58 -8.76 11.51
N THR A 142 -1.72 -9.49 12.23
CA THR A 142 -2.15 -10.26 13.41
C THR A 142 -2.74 -9.33 14.48
N ALA A 143 -2.05 -8.24 14.82
CA ALA A 143 -2.52 -7.25 15.78
C ALA A 143 -3.88 -6.65 15.36
N PHE A 144 -4.04 -6.29 14.08
CA PHE A 144 -5.31 -5.79 13.56
C PHE A 144 -6.46 -6.79 13.77
N LEU A 145 -6.22 -8.09 13.51
CA LEU A 145 -7.25 -9.11 13.69
C LEU A 145 -7.68 -9.27 15.15
N GLU A 146 -6.72 -9.20 16.08
CA GLU A 146 -6.99 -9.25 17.52
C GLU A 146 -7.80 -8.02 17.95
N GLN A 147 -7.41 -6.83 17.50
CA GLN A 147 -8.07 -5.55 17.81
C GLN A 147 -9.50 -5.50 17.29
N VAL A 148 -9.73 -5.94 16.05
CA VAL A 148 -11.09 -6.03 15.46
C VAL A 148 -11.96 -7.03 16.21
N SER A 149 -11.38 -8.14 16.68
CA SER A 149 -12.14 -9.16 17.41
C SER A 149 -12.55 -8.70 18.81
N ALA A 150 -11.76 -7.80 19.42
CA ALA A 150 -12.05 -7.21 20.73
C ALA A 150 -12.94 -5.95 20.66
N ALA A 151 -13.04 -5.30 19.51
CA ALA A 151 -13.77 -4.05 19.36
C ALA A 151 -15.28 -4.26 19.15
N TYR A 152 -16.10 -3.46 19.85
CA TYR A 152 -17.53 -3.33 19.54
C TYR A 152 -17.75 -2.20 18.54
N ILE A 153 -17.98 -2.56 17.28
CA ILE A 153 -18.17 -1.61 16.17
C ILE A 153 -19.59 -1.74 15.64
N GLY A 154 -20.35 -0.64 15.73
CA GLY A 154 -21.76 -0.57 15.31
C GLY A 154 -21.91 -0.55 13.79
N GLN A 155 -23.09 -0.95 13.27
CA GLN A 155 -23.30 -1.07 11.82
C GLN A 155 -23.03 0.21 11.01
N PRO A 156 -23.43 1.43 11.46
CA PRO A 156 -23.08 2.67 10.75
C PRO A 156 -21.57 2.88 10.64
N GLU A 157 -20.84 2.67 11.75
CA GLU A 157 -19.38 2.79 11.79
C GLU A 157 -18.71 1.76 10.87
N ARG A 158 -19.23 0.53 10.77
CA ARG A 158 -18.72 -0.48 9.83
C ARG A 158 -18.78 0.00 8.39
N ASN A 159 -19.86 0.68 7.99
CA ASN A 159 -20.00 1.22 6.64
C ASN A 159 -18.98 2.33 6.38
N GLU A 160 -18.73 3.20 7.35
CA GLU A 160 -17.70 4.25 7.27
C GLU A 160 -16.29 3.67 7.18
N ILE A 161 -16.01 2.60 7.94
CA ILE A 161 -14.74 1.87 7.89
C ILE A 161 -14.50 1.26 6.51
N VAL A 162 -15.52 0.62 5.91
CA VAL A 162 -15.42 0.05 4.56
C VAL A 162 -15.25 1.15 3.51
N ALA A 163 -15.99 2.25 3.63
CA ALA A 163 -15.85 3.39 2.73
C ALA A 163 -14.46 4.01 2.82
N SER A 164 -13.90 4.13 4.04
CA SER A 164 -12.52 4.58 4.28
C SER A 164 -11.48 3.63 3.68
N ALA A 165 -11.66 2.32 3.81
CA ALA A 165 -10.75 1.34 3.21
C ALA A 165 -10.77 1.42 1.67
N ASN A 166 -11.95 1.53 1.05
CA ASN A 166 -12.07 1.74 -0.39
C ASN A 166 -11.42 3.07 -0.83
N ALA A 167 -11.60 4.13 -0.04
CA ALA A 167 -10.98 5.40 -0.32
C ALA A 167 -9.45 5.32 -0.24
N CYS A 168 -8.91 4.57 0.71
CA CYS A 168 -7.47 4.27 0.78
C CYS A 168 -6.98 3.54 -0.48
N PHE A 169 -7.67 2.49 -0.94
CA PHE A 169 -7.33 1.83 -2.21
C PHE A 169 -7.35 2.81 -3.39
N SER A 170 -8.31 3.74 -3.44
CA SER A 170 -8.35 4.76 -4.51
C SER A 170 -7.12 5.69 -4.52
N VAL A 171 -6.46 5.89 -3.38
CA VAL A 171 -5.19 6.63 -3.29
C VAL A 171 -4.06 5.83 -3.92
N PHE A 172 -3.98 4.52 -3.70
CA PHE A 172 -3.02 3.64 -4.38
C PHE A 172 -3.28 3.62 -5.89
N GLU A 173 -4.54 3.53 -6.32
CA GLU A 173 -4.89 3.62 -7.75
C GLU A 173 -4.46 4.97 -8.35
N ALA A 174 -4.65 6.07 -7.63
CA ALA A 174 -4.21 7.39 -8.07
C ALA A 174 -2.68 7.47 -8.16
N ALA A 175 -1.96 6.84 -7.24
CA ALA A 175 -0.50 6.80 -7.25
C ALA A 175 0.03 6.02 -8.45
N CYS A 176 -0.62 4.90 -8.80
CA CYS A 176 -0.33 4.16 -10.04
C CYS A 176 -0.47 5.08 -11.27
N ARG A 177 -1.59 5.81 -11.37
CA ARG A 177 -1.84 6.75 -12.48
C ARG A 177 -0.85 7.92 -12.53
N GLU A 178 -0.40 8.41 -11.38
CA GLU A 178 0.62 9.46 -11.28
C GLU A 178 1.94 8.99 -11.92
N MET A 179 2.38 7.78 -11.57
CA MET A 179 3.63 7.20 -12.06
C MET A 179 3.58 6.81 -13.54
N THR A 180 2.44 6.29 -14.04
CA THR A 180 2.28 6.01 -15.47
C THR A 180 2.34 7.28 -16.32
N LYS A 181 1.82 8.41 -15.82
CA LYS A 181 1.91 9.69 -16.53
C LYS A 181 3.34 10.24 -16.51
N GLU A 182 4.06 10.07 -15.41
CA GLU A 182 5.45 10.53 -15.30
C GLU A 182 6.38 9.80 -16.27
N THR A 183 6.21 8.49 -16.46
CA THR A 183 6.99 7.73 -17.46
C THR A 183 6.60 8.08 -18.90
N ALA A 184 5.33 8.40 -19.17
CA ALA A 184 4.89 8.82 -20.50
C ALA A 184 5.34 10.23 -20.93
N TYR A 185 5.64 11.11 -19.96
CA TYR A 185 6.07 12.50 -20.21
C TYR A 185 7.50 12.80 -19.75
N GLY A 186 8.24 11.81 -19.25
CA GLY A 186 9.66 11.95 -18.92
C GLY A 186 10.50 12.14 -20.18
N PRO A 187 11.65 12.85 -20.09
CA PRO A 187 12.56 12.96 -21.24
C PRO A 187 12.97 11.56 -21.72
N PRO A 188 13.04 11.31 -23.04
CA PRO A 188 13.43 10.01 -23.55
C PRO A 188 14.79 9.63 -22.97
N GLN A 189 14.88 8.43 -22.39
CA GLN A 189 16.18 7.88 -21.98
C GLN A 189 17.11 7.86 -23.19
N PRO A 190 18.37 8.32 -23.05
CA PRO A 190 19.36 8.17 -24.10
C PRO A 190 19.50 6.67 -24.38
N ARG A 191 19.31 6.30 -25.64
CA ARG A 191 19.66 4.97 -26.13
C ARG A 191 21.18 4.93 -26.21
N ASP A 192 21.81 4.10 -25.39
CA ASP A 192 23.18 3.64 -25.64
C ASP A 192 23.21 2.74 -26.89
#